data_AF-A0A1H6WFY8-F1
#
_entry.id   AF-A0A1H6WFY8-F1
#
_cell.length_a   1.000
_cell.length_b   1.000
_cell.length_c   1.000
_cell.angle_alpha   90.00
_cell.angle_beta   90.00
_cell.angle_gamma   90.00
#
_symmetry.space_group_name_H-M   'P 1'
#
loop_
_entity.id
_entity.type
_entity.pdbx_description
1 polymer ?
#
loop_
_entity_poly.entity_id
_entity_poly.type
_entity_poly.pdbx_seq_one_letter_code
_entity_poly.pdbx_strand_id
1 'polypeptide(L)'
;MFGVDGKQNQLIRCPSPAREGHLFLGMNLIFPLDEERISELESLAALGYSPEEMAVYFDVDKFFFVQAALDVESKVHYHIKRGQLMSVAKEQMALLGDAEKGNVTASQQLGKIRRSRGWELSRLDIFGGAIDKKLLRKLEDYIQGGSINELSTEEAIYLDALSLFNSMSRKYGRRNTIKFFTREPWNLTYRRASEMYDEAVTLFYTDRNIEKKALRNLYADQLDEAALIVRDNAESSKDWEVYGNLIDKAARMRELDKADPEKLDKEIYLKPLRYYSLDPASVGLPTINRQELANQIEALEIPEREKARLKQEASLENIKLEDRFNELEKEAKGE
;
A
#
# COMPACT_ATOMS: atom_id res chain seq x y z
N MET A 1 71.67 -11.51 -28.19
CA MET A 1 70.86 -11.87 -29.37
C MET A 1 69.42 -11.98 -28.93
N PHE A 2 68.57 -11.12 -29.53
CA PHE A 2 67.10 -11.20 -29.73
C PHE A 2 66.24 -11.83 -28.61
N GLY A 3 65.22 -11.20 -28.05
CA GLY A 3 64.41 -10.05 -28.44
C GLY A 3 63.03 -10.30 -27.82
N VAL A 4 62.61 -9.43 -26.89
CA VAL A 4 61.37 -9.57 -26.10
C VAL A 4 60.33 -8.63 -26.68
N ASP A 5 59.34 -9.16 -27.40
CA ASP A 5 58.23 -8.36 -27.95
C ASP A 5 57.15 -8.13 -26.89
N GLY A 6 57.25 -7.01 -26.20
CA GLY A 6 56.19 -6.45 -25.37
C GLY A 6 55.17 -5.68 -26.21
N LYS A 7 53.97 -6.25 -26.40
CA LYS A 7 52.81 -5.47 -26.85
C LYS A 7 52.15 -4.79 -25.66
N GLN A 8 52.58 -3.57 -25.35
CA GLN A 8 51.85 -2.67 -24.46
C GLN A 8 50.71 -1.99 -25.22
N ASN A 9 49.53 -2.08 -24.62
CA ASN A 9 48.32 -1.32 -24.94
C ASN A 9 48.63 0.16 -25.14
N GLN A 10 48.44 0.67 -26.36
CA GLN A 10 48.37 2.10 -26.62
C GLN A 10 47.03 2.63 -26.08
N LEU A 11 47.09 3.15 -24.85
CA LEU A 11 46.12 4.12 -24.33
C LEU A 11 46.19 5.37 -25.20
N ILE A 12 45.19 5.55 -26.07
CA ILE A 12 44.92 6.81 -26.76
C ILE A 12 44.62 7.86 -25.69
N ARG A 13 45.63 8.66 -25.35
CA ARG A 13 45.46 9.85 -24.50
C ARG A 13 44.80 10.93 -25.35
N CYS A 14 43.57 11.29 -25.02
CA CYS A 14 42.96 12.52 -25.51
C CYS A 14 43.84 13.71 -25.12
N PRO A 15 44.25 14.58 -26.06
CA PRO A 15 44.92 15.81 -25.70
C PRO A 15 43.88 16.78 -25.10
N SER A 16 44.12 17.19 -23.86
CA SER A 16 43.49 18.37 -23.25
C SER A 16 43.81 19.59 -24.11
N PRO A 17 42.83 20.36 -24.64
CA PRO A 17 43.14 21.66 -25.20
C PRO A 17 43.42 22.61 -24.04
N ALA A 18 44.69 22.94 -23.89
CA ALA A 18 45.14 24.05 -23.09
C ALA A 18 44.45 25.34 -23.56
N ARG A 19 44.24 26.22 -22.57
CA ARG A 19 43.71 27.58 -22.71
C ARG A 19 44.49 28.36 -23.76
N GLU A 20 43.89 28.57 -24.92
CA GLU A 20 44.24 29.70 -25.78
C GLU A 20 42.94 30.39 -26.19
N GLY A 21 42.79 31.61 -25.66
CA GLY A 21 41.68 32.49 -26.00
C GLY A 21 41.79 32.88 -27.46
N HIS A 22 40.97 32.24 -28.29
CA HIS A 22 40.54 32.82 -29.56
C HIS A 22 39.07 33.17 -29.44
N LEU A 23 38.83 34.48 -29.34
CA LEU A 23 37.56 35.15 -29.55
C LEU A 23 36.94 34.66 -30.87
N PHE A 24 36.05 33.68 -30.81
CA PHE A 24 35.09 33.40 -31.88
C PHE A 24 33.94 34.42 -31.79
N LEU A 25 34.29 35.66 -32.06
CA LEU A 25 33.34 36.74 -32.35
C LEU A 25 32.70 36.45 -33.73
N GLY A 26 31.40 36.14 -33.72
CA GLY A 26 30.52 36.31 -34.88
C GLY A 26 30.36 35.10 -35.80
N MET A 27 29.69 34.04 -35.34
CA MET A 27 28.95 33.15 -36.25
C MET A 27 27.54 33.74 -36.44
N ASN A 28 27.42 34.63 -37.42
CA ASN A 28 26.11 35.03 -37.94
C ASN A 28 25.42 33.78 -38.49
N LEU A 29 24.45 33.25 -37.75
CA LEU A 29 23.36 32.48 -38.33
C LEU A 29 22.82 33.31 -39.51
N ILE A 30 22.89 32.78 -40.74
CA ILE A 30 22.04 33.27 -41.84
C ILE A 30 20.63 32.70 -41.58
N PHE A 31 20.09 32.97 -40.39
CA PHE A 31 18.71 32.72 -40.03
C PHE A 31 18.23 33.95 -39.26
N PRO A 32 17.79 35.00 -39.98
CA PRO A 32 17.17 36.14 -39.33
C PRO A 32 15.90 35.67 -38.62
N LEU A 33 15.90 35.80 -37.30
CA LEU A 33 14.76 35.56 -36.42
C LEU A 33 13.90 36.82 -36.38
N ASP A 34 13.14 37.04 -37.45
CA ASP A 34 12.12 38.08 -37.49
C ASP A 34 10.86 37.63 -36.72
N GLU A 35 10.01 38.58 -36.30
CA GLU A 35 8.84 38.29 -35.45
C GLU A 35 7.90 37.22 -36.05
N GLU A 36 7.71 37.25 -37.38
CA GLU A 36 6.89 36.28 -38.11
C GLU A 36 7.49 34.87 -38.06
N ARG A 37 8.80 34.75 -38.35
CA ARG A 37 9.53 33.48 -38.32
C ARG A 37 9.62 32.90 -36.90
N ILE A 38 9.74 33.75 -35.89
CA ILE A 38 9.68 33.35 -34.49
C ILE A 38 8.31 32.73 -34.18
N SER A 39 7.22 33.36 -34.62
CA SER A 39 5.87 32.85 -34.39
C SER A 39 5.64 31.51 -35.10
N GLU A 40 6.14 31.35 -36.32
CA GLU A 40 6.08 30.08 -37.05
C GLU A 40 6.92 28.99 -36.37
N LEU A 41 8.13 29.32 -35.92
CA LEU A 41 9.02 28.40 -35.22
C LEU A 41 8.37 27.88 -33.92
N GLU A 42 7.76 28.79 -33.15
CA GLU A 42 7.04 28.43 -31.93
C GLU A 42 5.83 27.54 -32.22
N SER A 43 5.12 27.79 -33.33
CA SER A 43 3.97 26.98 -33.76
C SER A 43 4.38 25.59 -34.22
N LEU A 44 5.45 25.48 -35.02
CA LEU A 44 6.03 24.18 -35.42
C LEU A 44 6.52 23.40 -34.19
N ALA A 45 7.13 24.08 -33.22
CA ALA A 45 7.60 23.46 -31.99
C ALA A 45 6.43 22.96 -31.12
N ALA A 46 5.34 23.72 -31.06
CA ALA A 46 4.10 23.33 -30.40
C ALA A 46 3.47 22.07 -31.02
N LEU A 47 3.53 21.94 -32.35
CA LEU A 47 3.01 20.79 -33.09
C LEU A 47 3.92 19.55 -33.05
N GLY A 48 5.13 19.68 -32.46
CA GLY A 48 6.05 18.56 -32.26
C GLY A 48 6.97 18.25 -33.44
N TYR A 49 7.13 19.17 -34.39
CA TYR A 49 8.11 19.03 -35.47
C TYR A 49 9.55 18.96 -34.91
N SER A 50 10.40 18.15 -35.54
CA SER A 50 11.80 18.04 -35.14
C SER A 50 12.62 19.25 -35.62
N PRO A 51 13.77 19.57 -34.99
CA PRO A 51 14.68 20.59 -35.50
C PRO A 51 15.13 20.34 -36.95
N GLU A 52 15.17 19.07 -37.39
CA GLU A 52 15.50 18.73 -38.77
C GLU A 52 14.38 19.13 -39.74
N GLU A 53 13.13 18.87 -39.37
CA GLU A 53 11.96 19.22 -40.17
C GLU A 53 11.75 20.74 -40.22
N MET A 54 11.99 21.42 -39.10
CA MET A 54 11.99 22.88 -39.04
C MET A 54 13.07 23.48 -39.94
N ALA A 55 14.27 22.88 -39.98
CA ALA A 55 15.32 23.35 -40.87
C ALA A 55 14.92 23.25 -42.35
N VAL A 56 14.23 22.16 -42.73
CA VAL A 56 13.67 21.99 -44.08
C VAL A 56 12.56 23.02 -44.34
N TYR A 57 11.67 23.25 -43.38
CA TYR A 57 10.57 24.21 -43.51
C TYR A 57 11.08 25.65 -43.74
N PHE A 58 12.08 26.07 -42.98
CA PHE A 58 12.67 27.40 -43.09
C PHE A 58 13.69 27.54 -44.23
N ASP A 59 13.95 26.47 -44.99
CA ASP A 59 14.96 26.40 -46.04
C ASP A 59 16.34 26.87 -45.54
N VAL A 60 16.76 26.36 -44.38
CA VAL A 60 18.04 26.67 -43.75
C VAL A 60 18.95 25.45 -43.68
N ASP A 61 20.24 25.71 -43.54
CA ASP A 61 21.21 24.63 -43.37
C ASP A 61 20.89 23.79 -42.13
N LYS A 62 20.62 22.51 -42.39
CA LYS A 62 20.22 21.53 -41.37
C LYS A 62 21.26 21.40 -40.26
N PHE A 63 22.56 21.40 -40.60
CA PHE A 63 23.62 21.18 -39.62
C PHE A 63 23.69 22.35 -38.64
N PHE A 64 23.70 23.58 -39.15
CA PHE A 64 23.76 24.78 -38.31
C PHE A 64 22.48 24.98 -37.48
N PHE A 65 21.31 24.73 -38.06
CA PHE A 65 20.05 24.90 -37.36
C PHE A 65 19.89 23.88 -36.22
N VAL A 66 20.24 22.61 -36.45
CA VAL A 66 20.19 21.56 -35.40
C VAL A 66 21.17 21.89 -34.27
N GLN A 67 22.38 22.35 -34.57
CA GLN A 67 23.32 22.81 -33.54
C GLN A 67 22.75 23.97 -32.72
N ALA A 68 22.16 24.98 -33.39
CA ALA A 68 21.52 26.11 -32.72
C ALA A 68 20.26 25.72 -31.93
N ALA A 69 19.58 24.63 -32.29
CA ALA A 69 18.44 24.10 -31.53
C ALA A 69 18.87 23.29 -30.30
N LEU A 70 20.07 22.72 -30.31
CA LEU A 70 20.65 21.97 -29.19
C LEU A 70 21.38 22.87 -28.18
N ASP A 71 21.94 23.99 -28.64
CA ASP A 71 22.61 24.97 -27.81
C ASP A 71 21.64 25.73 -26.90
N VAL A 72 21.81 25.60 -25.58
CA VAL A 72 20.92 26.20 -24.57
C VAL A 72 20.99 27.73 -24.58
N GLU A 73 22.10 28.32 -25.01
CA GLU A 73 22.28 29.78 -25.07
C GLU A 73 21.73 30.40 -26.38
N SER A 74 21.33 29.57 -27.34
CA SER A 74 20.81 30.01 -28.63
C SER A 74 19.37 30.51 -28.54
N LYS A 75 19.07 31.57 -29.31
CA LYS A 75 17.70 32.09 -29.47
C LYS A 75 16.76 31.07 -30.12
N VAL A 76 17.27 30.23 -31.03
CA VAL A 76 16.48 29.17 -31.69
C VAL A 76 16.00 28.17 -30.64
N HIS A 77 16.90 27.71 -29.77
CA HIS A 77 16.56 26.83 -28.66
C HIS A 77 15.51 27.46 -27.73
N TYR A 78 15.70 28.73 -27.36
CA TYR A 78 14.75 29.47 -26.51
C TYR A 78 13.34 29.47 -27.11
N HIS A 79 13.19 29.81 -28.40
CA HIS A 79 11.88 29.89 -29.04
C HIS A 79 11.24 28.51 -29.25
N ILE A 80 12.02 27.46 -29.56
CA ILE A 80 11.50 26.08 -29.61
C ILE A 80 10.93 25.69 -28.24
N LYS A 81 11.67 25.93 -27.16
CA LYS A 81 11.21 25.65 -25.79
C LYS A 81 10.01 26.50 -25.39
N ARG A 82 10.00 27.77 -25.76
CA ARG A 82 8.89 28.69 -25.50
C ARG A 82 7.62 28.23 -26.21
N GLY A 83 7.68 27.84 -27.49
CA GLY A 83 6.53 27.35 -28.25
C GLY A 83 5.91 26.10 -27.63
N GLN A 84 6.74 25.11 -27.30
CA GLN A 84 6.32 23.89 -26.59
C GLN A 84 5.64 24.22 -25.25
N LEU A 85 6.26 25.07 -24.44
CA LEU A 85 5.74 25.46 -23.14
C LEU A 85 4.42 26.22 -23.26
N MET A 86 4.33 27.17 -24.19
CA MET A 86 3.16 28.02 -24.38
C MET A 86 1.95 27.22 -24.89
N SER A 87 2.14 26.27 -25.80
CA SER A 87 1.04 25.42 -26.28
C SER A 87 0.45 24.60 -25.14
N VAL A 88 1.32 23.89 -24.42
CA VAL A 88 0.93 23.07 -23.27
C VAL A 88 0.27 23.92 -22.19
N ALA A 89 0.80 25.11 -21.90
CA ALA A 89 0.21 26.02 -20.92
C ALA A 89 -1.19 26.51 -21.35
N LYS A 90 -1.37 26.91 -22.62
CA LYS A 90 -2.67 27.36 -23.14
C LYS A 90 -3.72 26.25 -23.06
N GLU A 91 -3.40 25.04 -23.49
CA GLU A 91 -4.29 23.88 -23.40
C GLU A 91 -4.69 23.60 -21.95
N GLN A 92 -3.72 23.61 -21.03
CA GLN A 92 -3.98 23.35 -19.62
C GLN A 92 -4.78 24.45 -18.93
N MET A 93 -4.57 25.72 -19.29
CA MET A 93 -5.37 26.84 -18.80
C MET A 93 -6.81 26.77 -19.31
N ALA A 94 -7.02 26.38 -20.57
CA ALA A 94 -8.36 26.15 -21.12
C ALA A 94 -9.07 25.00 -20.39
N LEU A 95 -8.38 23.87 -20.19
CA LEU A 95 -8.89 22.74 -19.41
C LEU A 95 -9.23 23.11 -17.97
N LEU A 96 -8.42 23.97 -17.34
CA LEU A 96 -8.69 24.48 -15.99
C LEU A 96 -9.98 25.31 -15.99
N GLY A 97 -10.15 26.24 -16.93
CA GLY A 97 -11.35 27.06 -17.04
C GLY A 97 -12.62 26.23 -17.31
N ASP A 98 -12.52 25.17 -18.10
CA ASP A 98 -13.64 24.24 -18.33
C ASP A 98 -13.96 23.39 -17.10
N ALA A 99 -12.94 22.98 -16.33
CA ALA A 99 -13.13 22.27 -15.07
C ALA A 99 -13.79 23.17 -14.01
N GLU A 100 -13.41 24.45 -13.92
CA GLU A 100 -14.03 25.43 -13.01
C GLU A 100 -15.52 25.67 -13.34
N LYS A 101 -15.91 25.54 -14.61
CA LYS A 101 -17.31 25.60 -15.07
C LYS A 101 -18.08 24.30 -14.81
N GLY A 102 -17.47 23.29 -14.20
CA GLY A 102 -18.11 22.04 -13.84
C GLY A 102 -18.04 20.93 -14.90
N ASN A 103 -17.17 21.05 -15.91
CA ASN A 103 -16.98 19.95 -16.87
C ASN A 103 -16.21 18.78 -16.22
N VAL A 104 -16.93 17.68 -15.98
CA VAL A 104 -16.39 16.47 -15.35
C VAL A 104 -15.24 15.86 -16.14
N THR A 105 -15.31 15.86 -17.47
CA THR A 105 -14.24 15.29 -18.32
C THR A 105 -12.96 16.12 -18.27
N ALA A 106 -13.09 17.45 -18.28
CA ALA A 106 -11.96 18.36 -18.11
C ALA A 106 -11.32 18.20 -16.73
N SER A 107 -12.13 18.05 -15.68
CA SER A 107 -11.64 17.78 -14.31
C SER A 107 -10.85 16.48 -14.21
N GLN A 108 -11.31 15.40 -14.86
CA GLN A 108 -10.58 14.12 -14.91
C GLN A 108 -9.24 14.24 -15.65
N GLN A 109 -9.21 14.92 -16.80
CA GLN A 109 -7.99 15.15 -17.57
C GLN A 109 -6.99 16.02 -16.80
N LEU A 110 -7.46 17.09 -16.16
CA LEU A 110 -6.67 17.94 -15.29
C LEU A 110 -6.10 17.16 -14.10
N GLY A 111 -6.87 16.24 -13.52
CA GLY A 111 -6.41 15.33 -12.47
C GLY A 111 -5.25 14.43 -12.92
N LYS A 112 -5.28 13.91 -14.16
CA LYS A 112 -4.17 13.15 -14.74
C LYS A 112 -2.93 14.01 -14.94
N ILE A 113 -3.10 15.23 -15.48
CA ILE A 113 -1.99 16.18 -15.72
C ILE A 113 -1.33 16.60 -14.40
N ARG A 114 -2.13 16.94 -13.39
CA ARG A 114 -1.65 17.28 -12.04
C ARG A 114 -0.91 16.10 -11.40
N ARG A 115 -1.43 14.87 -11.54
CA ARG A 115 -0.72 13.66 -11.08
C ARG A 115 0.61 13.47 -11.80
N SER A 116 0.68 13.66 -13.11
CA SER A 116 1.94 13.53 -13.87
C SER A 116 2.96 14.60 -13.48
N ARG A 117 2.54 15.86 -13.34
CA ARG A 117 3.44 16.94 -12.88
C ARG A 117 3.84 16.77 -11.42
N GLY A 118 2.90 16.36 -10.58
CA GLY A 118 3.14 15.97 -9.19
C GLY A 118 4.15 14.83 -9.13
N TRP A 119 4.05 13.83 -10.01
CA TRP A 119 5.04 12.76 -10.16
C TRP A 119 6.41 13.31 -10.55
N GLU A 120 6.53 14.20 -11.53
CA GLU A 120 7.83 14.76 -11.94
C GLU A 120 8.50 15.60 -10.84
N LEU A 121 7.74 16.44 -10.15
CA LEU A 121 8.21 17.24 -9.00
C LEU A 121 8.56 16.33 -7.81
N SER A 122 7.66 15.42 -7.48
CA SER A 122 7.79 14.49 -6.36
C SER A 122 8.84 13.41 -6.64
N ARG A 123 9.16 13.07 -7.89
CA ARG A 123 10.26 12.16 -8.23
C ARG A 123 11.59 12.66 -7.68
N LEU A 124 11.83 13.97 -7.69
CA LEU A 124 13.04 14.55 -7.10
C LEU A 124 13.02 14.45 -5.56
N ASP A 125 11.86 14.65 -4.93
CA ASP A 125 11.72 14.62 -3.46
C ASP A 125 11.64 13.18 -2.89
N ILE A 126 10.97 12.26 -3.56
CA ILE A 126 10.80 10.85 -3.18
C ILE A 126 12.08 10.06 -3.42
N PHE A 127 12.76 10.29 -4.55
CA PHE A 127 13.95 9.53 -4.89
C PHE A 127 15.27 10.24 -4.54
N GLY A 128 15.26 11.57 -4.37
CA GLY A 128 16.42 12.40 -4.02
C GLY A 128 16.42 13.00 -2.61
N GLY A 129 15.26 13.08 -1.94
CA GLY A 129 15.11 13.61 -0.58
C GLY A 129 14.99 12.52 0.50
N ALA A 130 15.20 12.91 1.75
CA ALA A 130 14.89 12.06 2.89
C ALA A 130 13.36 11.94 2.99
N ILE A 131 12.80 10.87 2.41
CA ILE A 131 11.39 10.53 2.67
C ILE A 131 11.23 10.33 4.18
N ASP A 132 10.41 11.17 4.80
CA ASP A 132 10.05 11.01 6.19
C ASP A 132 9.32 9.67 6.36
N LYS A 133 9.81 8.83 7.28
CA LYS A 133 9.12 7.60 7.74
C LYS A 133 7.63 7.81 8.08
N LYS A 134 7.23 9.06 8.26
CA LYS A 134 5.86 9.55 8.39
C LYS A 134 4.96 9.19 7.19
N LEU A 135 5.47 9.20 5.95
CA LEU A 135 4.70 8.83 4.76
C LEU A 135 4.30 7.35 4.77
N LEU A 136 5.25 6.46 5.10
CA LEU A 136 4.96 5.04 5.25
C LEU A 136 3.92 4.79 6.35
N ARG A 137 4.07 5.43 7.52
CA ARG A 137 3.10 5.30 8.62
C ARG A 137 1.69 5.75 8.22
N LYS A 138 1.57 6.89 7.53
CA LYS A 138 0.28 7.36 7.03
C LYS A 138 -0.35 6.39 6.04
N LEU A 139 0.46 5.76 5.17
CA LEU A 139 -0.02 4.70 4.28
C LEU A 139 -0.48 3.47 5.05
N GLU A 140 0.26 3.05 6.07
CA GLU A 140 -0.12 1.93 6.95
C GLU A 140 -1.44 2.22 7.68
N ASP A 141 -1.56 3.41 8.29
CA ASP A 141 -2.77 3.87 8.96
C ASP A 141 -3.96 3.94 7.98
N TYR A 142 -3.72 4.39 6.74
CA TYR A 142 -4.73 4.43 5.68
C TYR A 142 -5.25 3.04 5.30
N ILE A 143 -4.33 2.09 5.12
CA ILE A 143 -4.66 0.70 4.76
C ILE A 143 -5.39 0.00 5.92
N GLN A 144 -4.91 0.16 7.15
CA GLN A 144 -5.54 -0.41 8.34
C GLN A 144 -6.91 0.22 8.63
N GLY A 145 -7.06 1.51 8.38
CA GLY A 145 -8.31 2.25 8.53
C GLY A 145 -9.38 1.94 7.47
N GLY A 146 -9.11 1.06 6.51
CA GLY A 146 -10.08 0.67 5.48
C GLY A 146 -10.36 1.75 4.43
N SER A 147 -9.39 2.64 4.17
CA SER A 147 -9.47 3.65 3.10
C SER A 147 -10.62 4.66 3.26
N ILE A 148 -10.97 5.04 4.50
CA ILE A 148 -12.02 6.02 4.78
C ILE A 148 -11.66 7.44 4.32
N ASN A 149 -10.36 7.77 4.28
CA ASN A 149 -9.86 9.08 3.85
C ASN A 149 -9.43 9.07 2.37
N GLU A 150 -9.12 10.24 1.79
CA GLU A 150 -8.48 10.34 0.48
C GLU A 150 -6.95 10.35 0.62
N LEU A 151 -6.26 9.63 -0.26
CA LEU A 151 -4.80 9.56 -0.28
C LEU A 151 -4.21 10.84 -0.87
N SER A 152 -3.18 11.41 -0.24
CA SER A 152 -2.46 12.54 -0.83
C SER A 152 -1.81 12.13 -2.16
N THR A 153 -1.59 13.10 -3.05
CA THR A 153 -0.91 12.85 -4.35
C THR A 153 0.47 12.21 -4.12
N GLU A 154 1.22 12.67 -3.12
CA GLU A 154 2.54 12.13 -2.76
C GLU A 154 2.48 10.71 -2.19
N GLU A 155 1.46 10.42 -1.38
CA GLU A 155 1.25 9.09 -0.77
C GLU A 155 0.88 8.06 -1.83
N ALA A 156 0.06 8.43 -2.82
CA ALA A 156 -0.29 7.58 -3.96
C ALA A 156 0.93 7.24 -4.82
N ILE A 157 1.73 8.26 -5.16
CA ILE A 157 2.98 8.13 -5.91
C ILE A 157 3.95 7.19 -5.18
N TYR A 158 4.05 7.33 -3.86
CA TYR A 158 4.91 6.50 -3.03
C TYR A 158 4.43 5.04 -2.97
N LEU A 159 3.12 4.81 -2.84
CA LEU A 159 2.52 3.47 -2.91
C LEU A 159 2.80 2.79 -4.25
N ASP A 160 2.66 3.52 -5.37
CA ASP A 160 2.97 3.02 -6.71
C ASP A 160 4.44 2.60 -6.81
N ALA A 161 5.37 3.41 -6.28
CA ALA A 161 6.78 3.06 -6.24
C ALA A 161 7.03 1.77 -5.44
N LEU A 162 6.47 1.65 -4.24
CA LEU A 162 6.60 0.44 -3.42
C LEU A 162 6.02 -0.79 -4.12
N SER A 163 4.90 -0.64 -4.83
CA SER A 163 4.28 -1.71 -5.62
C SER A 163 5.22 -2.23 -6.73
N LEU A 164 5.93 -1.31 -7.39
CA LEU A 164 6.91 -1.64 -8.42
C LEU A 164 8.10 -2.39 -7.81
N PHE A 165 8.61 -1.93 -6.65
CA PHE A 165 9.65 -2.63 -5.89
C PHE A 165 9.23 -4.07 -5.54
N ASN A 166 8.00 -4.28 -5.07
CA ASN A 166 7.47 -5.60 -4.73
C ASN A 166 7.34 -6.50 -5.96
N SER A 167 6.80 -5.99 -7.08
CA SER A 167 6.66 -6.76 -8.32
C SER A 167 8.01 -7.23 -8.87
N MET A 168 9.02 -6.35 -8.88
CA MET A 168 10.37 -6.65 -9.33
C MET A 168 11.07 -7.62 -8.38
N SER A 169 10.88 -7.45 -7.07
CA SER A 169 11.38 -8.36 -6.04
C SER A 169 10.89 -9.80 -6.25
N ARG A 170 9.59 -9.99 -6.50
CA ARG A 170 8.99 -11.32 -6.71
C ARG A 170 9.60 -12.05 -7.90
N LYS A 171 9.92 -11.33 -8.98
CA LYS A 171 10.40 -11.93 -10.23
C LYS A 171 11.91 -12.12 -10.28
N TYR A 172 12.69 -11.17 -9.76
CA TYR A 172 14.14 -11.13 -9.95
C TYR A 172 14.95 -11.16 -8.65
N GLY A 173 14.30 -11.09 -7.50
CA GLY A 173 14.92 -11.09 -6.19
C GLY A 173 15.59 -9.77 -5.81
N ARG A 174 15.85 -9.60 -4.51
CA ARG A 174 16.36 -8.35 -3.89
C ARG A 174 17.53 -7.71 -4.63
N ARG A 175 18.58 -8.48 -4.91
CA ARG A 175 19.85 -7.95 -5.44
C ARG A 175 19.68 -7.34 -6.83
N ASN A 176 18.87 -7.96 -7.68
CA ASN A 176 18.62 -7.48 -9.04
C ASN A 176 17.66 -6.28 -9.04
N THR A 177 16.66 -6.30 -8.16
CA THR A 177 15.75 -5.17 -7.96
C THR A 177 16.48 -3.92 -7.53
N ILE A 178 17.35 -4.00 -6.50
CA ILE A 178 18.15 -2.86 -6.04
C ILE A 178 19.03 -2.33 -7.19
N LYS A 179 19.73 -3.22 -7.91
CA LYS A 179 20.55 -2.84 -9.07
C LYS A 179 19.74 -2.13 -10.15
N PHE A 180 18.53 -2.61 -10.45
CA PHE A 180 17.65 -2.01 -11.44
C PHE A 180 17.31 -0.56 -11.09
N PHE A 181 16.91 -0.30 -9.84
CA PHE A 181 16.55 1.03 -9.38
C PHE A 181 17.74 1.99 -9.25
N THR A 182 18.96 1.48 -9.08
CA THR A 182 20.17 2.31 -9.09
C THR A 182 20.62 2.77 -10.49
N ARG A 183 19.99 2.27 -11.56
CA ARG A 183 20.31 2.65 -12.95
C ARG A 183 19.26 3.61 -13.50
N GLU A 184 19.57 4.21 -14.65
CA GLU A 184 18.62 5.01 -15.41
C GLU A 184 17.39 4.16 -15.77
N PRO A 185 16.15 4.70 -15.70
CA PRO A 185 15.76 6.10 -15.48
C PRO A 185 15.72 6.54 -14.02
N TRP A 186 15.81 5.63 -13.05
CA TRP A 186 15.50 5.91 -11.65
C TRP A 186 16.66 6.55 -10.88
N ASN A 187 17.91 6.20 -11.21
CA ASN A 187 19.14 6.80 -10.67
C ASN A 187 19.16 6.92 -9.13
N LEU A 188 18.57 5.95 -8.43
CA LEU A 188 18.54 5.94 -6.98
C LEU A 188 19.92 5.64 -6.38
N THR A 189 20.18 6.21 -5.20
CA THR A 189 21.32 5.75 -4.41
C THR A 189 21.09 4.30 -3.96
N TYR A 190 22.15 3.50 -3.90
CA TYR A 190 22.06 2.11 -3.46
C TYR A 190 21.39 1.97 -2.08
N ARG A 191 21.75 2.88 -1.16
CA ARG A 191 21.16 2.94 0.17
C ARG A 191 19.64 3.15 0.10
N ARG A 192 19.18 4.14 -0.64
CA ARG A 192 17.74 4.45 -0.75
C ARG A 192 16.97 3.31 -1.41
N ALA A 193 17.51 2.72 -2.47
CA ALA A 193 16.89 1.56 -3.11
C ALA A 193 16.79 0.34 -2.16
N SER A 194 17.76 0.15 -1.27
CA SER A 194 17.67 -0.88 -0.23
C SER A 194 16.61 -0.55 0.82
N GLU A 195 16.54 0.70 1.29
CA GLU A 195 15.53 1.14 2.26
C GLU A 195 14.11 0.99 1.70
N MET A 196 13.87 1.44 0.46
CA MET A 196 12.57 1.29 -0.22
C MET A 196 12.17 -0.17 -0.44
N TYR A 197 13.16 -1.05 -0.68
CA TYR A 197 12.90 -2.48 -0.73
C TYR A 197 12.39 -3.01 0.62
N ASP A 198 13.06 -2.64 1.72
CA ASP A 198 12.71 -3.09 3.06
C ASP A 198 11.33 -2.51 3.49
N GLU A 199 11.05 -1.25 3.12
CA GLU A 199 9.74 -0.58 3.29
C GLU A 199 8.62 -1.30 2.52
N ALA A 200 8.87 -1.69 1.26
CA ALA A 200 7.91 -2.44 0.46
C ALA A 200 7.62 -3.82 1.05
N VAL A 201 8.65 -4.52 1.53
CA VAL A 201 8.47 -5.83 2.18
C VAL A 201 7.61 -5.68 3.44
N THR A 202 7.87 -4.65 4.25
CA THR A 202 7.07 -4.34 5.43
C THR A 202 5.61 -4.10 5.03
N LEU A 203 5.35 -3.18 4.10
CA LEU A 203 3.99 -2.84 3.70
C LEU A 203 3.18 -4.04 3.16
N PHE A 204 3.78 -4.86 2.29
CA PHE A 204 3.06 -5.93 1.58
C PHE A 204 3.04 -7.29 2.30
N TYR A 205 3.85 -7.49 3.34
CA TYR A 205 3.98 -8.79 4.00
C TYR A 205 3.87 -8.75 5.54
N THR A 206 3.55 -7.61 6.16
CA THR A 206 3.40 -7.55 7.62
C THR A 206 2.26 -8.42 8.14
N ASP A 207 1.08 -8.43 7.49
CA ASP A 207 -0.05 -9.27 7.90
C ASP A 207 -0.72 -9.99 6.72
N ARG A 208 -0.27 -11.21 6.41
CA ARG A 208 -1.16 -12.17 5.73
C ARG A 208 -2.01 -12.85 6.79
N ASN A 209 -3.15 -12.24 7.16
CA ASN A 209 -4.21 -12.91 7.92
C ASN A 209 -4.92 -13.98 7.05
N ILE A 210 -4.15 -14.89 6.47
CA ILE A 210 -4.66 -16.04 5.73
C ILE A 210 -4.74 -17.19 6.72
N GLU A 211 -5.91 -17.81 6.84
CA GLU A 211 -6.12 -18.98 7.69
C GLU A 211 -5.05 -20.05 7.38
N LYS A 212 -4.44 -20.64 8.42
CA LYS A 212 -3.41 -21.68 8.25
C LYS A 212 -3.88 -22.83 7.35
N LYS A 213 -5.17 -23.17 7.43
CA LYS A 213 -5.83 -24.16 6.57
C LYS A 213 -5.82 -23.74 5.09
N ALA A 214 -6.13 -22.48 4.79
CA ALA A 214 -6.09 -21.95 3.44
C ALA A 214 -4.67 -21.90 2.87
N LEU A 215 -3.67 -21.52 3.67
CA LEU A 215 -2.25 -21.56 3.25
C LEU A 215 -1.78 -22.99 2.95
N ARG A 216 -2.15 -23.96 3.79
CA ARG A 216 -1.83 -25.38 3.55
C ARG A 216 -2.39 -25.87 2.24
N ASN A 217 -3.66 -25.56 1.95
CA ASN A 217 -4.29 -25.94 0.69
C ASN A 217 -3.61 -25.26 -0.50
N LEU A 218 -3.34 -23.95 -0.43
CA LEU A 218 -2.65 -23.21 -1.50
C LEU A 218 -1.28 -23.81 -1.83
N TYR A 219 -0.47 -24.12 -0.82
CA TYR A 219 0.83 -24.74 -1.05
C TYR A 219 0.72 -26.20 -1.51
N ALA A 220 -0.31 -26.94 -1.08
CA ALA A 220 -0.57 -28.28 -1.58
C ALA A 220 -0.97 -28.28 -3.06
N ASP A 221 -1.80 -27.33 -3.49
CA ASP A 221 -2.19 -27.16 -4.90
C ASP A 221 -0.98 -26.83 -5.78
N GLN A 222 -0.06 -25.97 -5.31
CA GLN A 222 1.20 -25.69 -6.02
C GLN A 222 2.09 -26.93 -6.17
N LEU A 223 2.11 -27.81 -5.15
CA LEU A 223 2.83 -29.07 -5.23
C LEU A 223 2.17 -30.06 -6.19
N ASP A 224 0.83 -30.09 -6.25
CA ASP A 224 0.09 -30.90 -7.21
C ASP A 224 0.33 -30.42 -8.65
N GLU A 225 0.32 -29.10 -8.90
CA GLU A 225 0.67 -28.51 -10.20
C GLU A 225 2.10 -28.88 -10.61
N ALA A 226 3.06 -28.76 -9.68
CA ALA A 226 4.44 -29.18 -9.93
C ALA A 226 4.53 -30.69 -10.21
N ALA A 227 3.76 -31.51 -9.50
CA ALA A 227 3.70 -32.95 -9.72
C ALA A 227 3.13 -33.29 -11.10
N LEU A 228 2.10 -32.57 -11.58
CA LEU A 228 1.57 -32.74 -12.94
C LEU A 228 2.64 -32.46 -14.00
N ILE A 229 3.41 -31.38 -13.84
CA ILE A 229 4.51 -31.06 -14.75
C ILE A 229 5.58 -32.16 -14.73
N VAL A 230 5.94 -32.68 -13.56
CA VAL A 230 6.91 -33.78 -13.45
C VAL A 230 6.37 -35.04 -14.12
N ARG A 231 5.10 -35.38 -13.92
CA ARG A 231 4.43 -36.53 -14.55
C ARG A 231 4.45 -36.44 -16.08
N ASP A 232 4.11 -35.26 -16.61
CA ASP A 232 3.98 -35.07 -18.06
C ASP A 232 5.35 -35.09 -18.77
N ASN A 233 6.43 -34.78 -18.05
CA ASN A 233 7.81 -34.82 -18.55
C ASN A 233 8.63 -36.03 -18.04
N ALA A 234 7.98 -37.02 -17.41
CA ALA A 234 8.68 -38.15 -16.82
C ALA A 234 9.13 -39.16 -17.89
N GLU A 235 10.45 -39.38 -18.01
CA GLU A 235 11.02 -40.37 -18.92
C GLU A 235 11.66 -41.55 -18.17
N SER A 236 12.06 -41.34 -16.92
CA SER A 236 12.77 -42.30 -16.08
C SER A 236 11.98 -42.71 -14.83
N SER A 237 12.28 -43.89 -14.30
CA SER A 237 11.75 -44.35 -13.01
C SER A 237 12.05 -43.38 -11.86
N LYS A 238 13.14 -42.61 -11.94
CA LYS A 238 13.49 -41.59 -10.94
C LYS A 238 12.53 -40.39 -10.95
N ASP A 239 12.00 -40.03 -12.11
CA ASP A 239 11.06 -38.90 -12.24
C ASP A 239 9.73 -39.25 -11.59
N TRP A 240 9.33 -40.52 -11.67
CA TRP A 240 8.17 -41.07 -10.96
C TRP A 240 8.38 -41.12 -9.44
N GLU A 241 9.60 -41.32 -8.95
CA GLU A 241 9.91 -41.17 -7.51
C GLU A 241 9.77 -39.71 -7.07
N VAL A 242 10.22 -38.75 -7.88
CA VAL A 242 10.05 -37.31 -7.61
C VAL A 242 8.56 -36.94 -7.59
N TYR A 243 7.79 -37.45 -8.54
CA TYR A 243 6.33 -37.30 -8.57
C TYR A 243 5.68 -37.82 -7.28
N GLY A 244 6.02 -39.05 -6.86
CA GLY A 244 5.49 -39.63 -5.63
C GLY A 244 5.86 -38.82 -4.38
N ASN A 245 7.08 -38.31 -4.31
CA ASN A 245 7.53 -37.45 -3.22
C ASN A 245 6.80 -36.10 -3.17
N LEU A 246 6.42 -35.52 -4.31
CA LEU A 246 5.64 -34.27 -4.37
C LEU A 246 4.21 -34.50 -3.88
N ILE A 247 3.58 -35.60 -4.31
CA ILE A 247 2.22 -35.97 -3.88
C ILE A 247 2.18 -36.29 -2.38
N ASP A 248 3.16 -37.03 -1.84
CA ASP A 248 3.26 -37.32 -0.39
C ASP A 248 3.43 -36.02 0.42
N LYS A 249 4.24 -35.06 -0.06
CA LYS A 249 4.36 -33.75 0.56
C LYS A 249 3.05 -32.96 0.50
N ALA A 250 2.32 -32.98 -0.62
CA ALA A 250 1.02 -32.33 -0.74
C ALA A 250 -0.01 -32.96 0.23
N ALA A 251 0.00 -34.29 0.38
CA ALA A 251 -0.87 -35.00 1.31
C ALA A 251 -0.60 -34.61 2.77
N ARG A 252 0.68 -34.55 3.16
CA ARG A 252 1.12 -34.08 4.49
C ARG A 252 0.71 -32.65 4.78
N MET A 253 0.79 -31.76 3.77
CA MET A 253 0.40 -30.36 3.92
C MET A 253 -1.11 -30.22 4.18
N ARG A 254 -1.93 -31.09 3.57
CA ARG A 254 -3.37 -31.17 3.82
C ARG A 254 -3.74 -31.88 5.13
N GLU A 255 -2.75 -32.35 5.88
CA GLU A 255 -2.92 -33.12 7.12
C GLU A 255 -3.71 -34.42 6.94
N LEU A 256 -3.67 -35.02 5.74
CA LEU A 256 -4.33 -36.30 5.46
C LEU A 256 -3.79 -37.46 6.33
N ASP A 257 -2.57 -37.31 6.86
CA ASP A 257 -1.96 -38.30 7.76
C ASP A 257 -2.42 -38.17 9.22
N LYS A 258 -3.14 -37.09 9.58
CA LYS A 258 -3.64 -36.87 10.94
C LYS A 258 -5.09 -37.32 11.04
N ALA A 259 -5.47 -37.83 12.20
CA ALA A 259 -6.88 -38.14 12.47
C ALA A 259 -7.74 -36.87 12.38
N ASP A 260 -8.92 -36.99 11.78
CA ASP A 260 -9.88 -35.90 11.69
C ASP A 260 -10.23 -35.40 13.11
N PRO A 261 -10.32 -34.07 13.33
CA PRO A 261 -10.74 -33.54 14.61
C PRO A 261 -12.17 -33.98 14.93
N GLU A 262 -12.39 -34.46 16.15
CA GLU A 262 -13.71 -34.86 16.63
C GLU A 262 -14.68 -33.67 16.53
N LYS A 263 -15.71 -33.81 15.69
CA LYS A 263 -16.80 -32.83 15.63
C LYS A 263 -17.70 -33.09 16.83
N LEU A 264 -17.71 -32.15 17.78
CA LEU A 264 -18.67 -32.19 18.88
C LEU A 264 -20.10 -32.19 18.32
N ASP A 265 -21.00 -32.89 19.00
CA ASP A 265 -22.41 -32.95 18.59
C ASP A 265 -23.02 -31.55 18.50
N LYS A 266 -23.88 -31.35 17.50
CA LYS A 266 -24.52 -30.05 17.19
C LYS A 266 -25.25 -29.45 18.40
N GLU A 267 -25.72 -30.29 19.30
CA GLU A 267 -26.45 -29.92 20.52
C GLU A 267 -25.60 -29.11 21.50
N ILE A 268 -24.28 -29.34 21.53
CA ILE A 268 -23.34 -28.64 22.43
C ILE A 268 -23.11 -27.19 21.98
N TYR A 269 -23.25 -26.92 20.68
CA TYR A 269 -23.13 -25.57 20.12
C TYR A 269 -24.41 -24.74 20.23
N LEU A 270 -25.54 -25.35 20.63
CA LEU A 270 -26.75 -24.60 20.89
C LEU A 270 -26.54 -23.73 22.12
N LYS A 271 -26.86 -22.44 22.00
CA LYS A 271 -26.84 -21.53 23.13
C LYS A 271 -27.77 -22.08 24.22
N PRO A 272 -27.32 -22.22 25.48
CA PRO A 272 -28.17 -22.75 26.54
C PRO A 272 -29.41 -21.87 26.69
N LEU A 273 -30.59 -22.49 26.66
CA LEU A 273 -31.86 -21.80 26.87
C LEU A 273 -31.92 -21.35 28.34
N ARG A 274 -31.83 -20.04 28.57
CA ARG A 274 -32.02 -19.47 29.91
C ARG A 274 -33.50 -19.24 30.15
N TYR A 275 -34.13 -20.12 30.92
CA TYR A 275 -35.51 -19.97 31.37
C TYR A 275 -35.51 -19.36 32.77
N TYR A 276 -36.06 -18.16 32.90
CA TYR A 276 -36.24 -17.48 34.18
C TYR A 276 -37.71 -17.54 34.57
N SER A 277 -37.99 -18.04 35.77
CA SER A 277 -39.34 -18.08 36.30
C SER A 277 -39.34 -17.73 37.78
N LEU A 278 -40.42 -17.06 38.20
CA LEU A 278 -40.69 -16.76 39.60
C LEU A 278 -41.31 -17.94 40.34
N ASP A 279 -41.87 -18.91 39.61
CA ASP A 279 -42.48 -20.10 40.18
C ASP A 279 -41.45 -21.25 40.26
N PRO A 280 -41.08 -21.72 41.47
CA PRO A 280 -40.13 -22.83 41.61
C PRO A 280 -40.61 -24.11 40.91
N ALA A 281 -41.93 -24.35 40.82
CA ALA A 281 -42.48 -25.56 40.19
C ALA A 281 -42.13 -25.64 38.69
N SER A 282 -42.04 -24.50 38.01
CA SER A 282 -41.70 -24.42 36.59
C SER A 282 -40.26 -24.81 36.25
N VAL A 283 -39.37 -24.82 37.25
CA VAL A 283 -37.97 -25.25 37.15
C VAL A 283 -37.77 -26.63 37.81
N GLY A 284 -38.86 -27.31 38.19
CA GLY A 284 -38.82 -28.61 38.87
C GLY A 284 -38.37 -28.53 40.33
N LEU A 285 -38.35 -27.35 40.94
CA LEU A 285 -38.10 -27.20 42.38
C LEU A 285 -39.40 -27.44 43.15
N PRO A 286 -39.32 -28.05 44.35
CA PRO A 286 -40.51 -28.26 45.17
C PRO A 286 -41.14 -26.92 45.57
N THR A 287 -42.47 -26.89 45.64
CA THR A 287 -43.21 -25.74 46.16
C THR A 287 -42.84 -25.50 47.63
N ILE A 288 -42.57 -24.24 47.98
CA ILE A 288 -42.11 -23.87 49.33
C ILE A 288 -43.20 -24.19 50.36
N ASN A 289 -42.88 -25.03 51.35
CA ASN A 289 -43.74 -25.26 52.51
C ASN A 289 -43.58 -24.10 53.51
N ARG A 290 -44.57 -23.21 53.57
CA ARG A 290 -44.54 -22.01 54.43
C ARG A 290 -44.48 -22.34 55.93
N GLN A 291 -45.00 -23.50 56.34
CA GLN A 291 -44.97 -23.92 57.75
C GLN A 291 -43.57 -24.36 58.17
N GLU A 292 -42.88 -25.12 57.31
CA GLU A 292 -41.49 -25.50 57.54
C GLU A 292 -40.57 -24.28 57.56
N LEU A 293 -40.79 -23.32 56.65
CA LEU A 293 -40.03 -22.07 56.62
C LEU A 293 -40.22 -21.27 57.93
N ALA A 294 -41.45 -21.19 58.44
CA ALA A 294 -41.73 -20.53 59.72
C ALA A 294 -40.98 -21.21 60.88
N ASN A 295 -41.02 -22.54 60.94
CA ASN A 295 -40.32 -23.32 61.96
C ASN A 295 -38.79 -23.15 61.86
N GLN A 296 -38.25 -23.09 60.64
CA GLN A 296 -36.82 -22.83 60.41
C GLN A 296 -36.42 -21.44 60.93
N ILE A 297 -37.23 -20.41 60.69
CA ILE A 297 -36.96 -19.05 61.19
C ILE A 297 -37.04 -19.00 62.73
N GLU A 298 -37.98 -19.72 63.33
CA GLU A 298 -38.11 -19.79 64.80
C GLU A 298 -36.94 -20.52 65.47
N ALA A 299 -36.39 -21.53 64.81
CA ALA A 299 -35.24 -22.29 65.27
C ALA A 299 -33.91 -21.51 65.22
N LEU A 300 -33.82 -20.39 64.51
CA LEU A 300 -32.60 -19.57 64.45
C LEU A 300 -32.29 -18.96 65.83
N GLU A 301 -31.04 -18.96 66.27
CA GLU A 301 -30.62 -18.30 67.53
C GLU A 301 -30.37 -16.79 67.34
N ILE A 302 -31.39 -16.09 66.85
CA ILE A 302 -31.34 -14.67 66.49
C ILE A 302 -32.33 -13.88 67.38
N PRO A 303 -32.08 -12.59 67.70
CA PRO A 303 -33.05 -11.77 68.42
C PRO A 303 -34.47 -11.81 67.81
N GLU A 304 -35.50 -11.79 68.66
CA GLU A 304 -36.90 -11.91 68.25
C GLU A 304 -37.34 -10.83 67.24
N ARG A 305 -36.75 -9.63 67.32
CA ARG A 305 -36.98 -8.53 66.37
C ARG A 305 -36.53 -8.90 64.95
N GLU A 306 -35.38 -9.53 64.81
CA GLU A 306 -34.87 -9.97 63.51
C GLU A 306 -35.62 -11.21 62.99
N LYS A 307 -36.09 -12.09 63.88
CA LYS A 307 -37.01 -13.17 63.50
C LYS A 307 -38.31 -12.63 62.93
N ALA A 308 -38.92 -11.61 63.54
CA ALA A 308 -40.11 -10.95 63.03
C ALA A 308 -39.86 -10.30 61.66
N ARG A 309 -38.70 -9.66 61.47
CA ARG A 309 -38.28 -9.12 60.17
C ARG A 309 -38.18 -10.20 59.10
N LEU A 310 -37.51 -11.33 59.39
CA LEU A 310 -37.38 -12.45 58.47
C LEU A 310 -38.73 -13.08 58.10
N LYS A 311 -39.67 -13.17 59.04
CA LYS A 311 -41.05 -13.62 58.77
C LYS A 311 -41.80 -12.68 57.83
N GLN A 312 -41.61 -11.36 57.96
CA GLN A 312 -42.21 -10.38 57.05
C GLN A 312 -41.58 -10.43 55.64
N GLU A 313 -40.26 -10.61 55.54
CA GLU A 313 -39.56 -10.72 54.25
C GLU A 313 -39.90 -12.02 53.52
N ALA A 314 -40.09 -13.13 54.26
CA ALA A 314 -40.60 -14.38 53.74
C ALA A 314 -42.10 -14.34 53.36
N SER A 315 -42.77 -13.20 53.51
CA SER A 315 -44.21 -13.03 53.31
C SER A 315 -45.05 -14.02 54.12
N LEU A 316 -44.60 -14.39 55.33
CA LEU A 316 -45.35 -15.19 56.30
C LEU A 316 -46.24 -14.27 57.16
N GLU A 317 -45.77 -13.05 57.42
CA GLU A 317 -46.50 -11.98 58.11
C GLU A 317 -46.62 -10.74 57.22
N ASN A 318 -47.63 -9.90 57.47
CA ASN A 318 -47.80 -8.65 56.74
C ASN A 318 -46.67 -7.67 57.05
N ILE A 319 -46.10 -7.08 55.99
CA ILE A 319 -45.02 -6.09 56.11
C ILE A 319 -45.59 -4.80 56.71
N LYS A 320 -45.07 -4.39 57.87
CA LYS A 320 -45.37 -3.09 58.47
C LYS A 320 -44.44 -2.04 57.87
N LEU A 321 -44.92 -1.39 56.81
CA LEU A 321 -44.12 -0.43 56.02
C LEU A 321 -43.68 0.78 56.84
N GLU A 322 -44.54 1.28 57.73
CA GLU A 322 -44.28 2.47 58.57
C GLU A 322 -43.05 2.26 59.48
N ASP A 323 -42.96 1.10 60.13
CA ASP A 323 -41.83 0.75 60.99
C ASP A 323 -40.53 0.63 60.18
N ARG A 324 -40.62 0.07 58.96
CA ARG A 324 -39.47 -0.12 58.06
C ARG A 324 -38.92 1.20 57.52
N PHE A 325 -39.79 2.16 57.18
CA PHE A 325 -39.36 3.50 56.76
C PHE A 325 -38.69 4.27 57.91
N ASN A 326 -39.22 4.17 59.13
CA ASN A 326 -38.64 4.81 60.30
C ASN A 326 -37.25 4.23 60.67
N GLU A 327 -37.01 2.93 60.46
CA GLU A 327 -35.70 2.31 60.64
C GLU A 327 -34.69 2.76 59.57
N LEU A 328 -35.10 2.77 58.29
CA LEU A 328 -34.24 3.26 57.19
C LEU A 328 -33.85 4.73 57.36
N GLU A 329 -34.75 5.57 57.88
CA GLU A 329 -34.44 6.97 58.18
C GLU A 329 -33.42 7.11 59.33
N LYS A 330 -33.41 6.20 60.30
CA LYS A 330 -32.42 6.18 61.39
C LYS A 330 -31.06 5.69 60.90
N GLU A 331 -31.03 4.61 60.12
CA GLU A 331 -29.81 4.09 59.48
C GLU A 331 -29.18 5.13 58.53
N ALA A 332 -30.01 5.88 57.78
CA ALA A 332 -29.55 6.96 56.90
C ALA A 332 -29.02 8.20 57.65
N LYS A 333 -29.48 8.43 58.89
CA LYS A 333 -29.01 9.53 59.76
C LYS A 333 -27.81 9.14 60.63
N GLY A 334 -27.39 7.87 60.63
CA GLY A 334 -26.15 7.41 61.26
C GLY A 334 -26.16 7.42 62.79
N GLU A 335 -27.31 7.17 63.41
CA GLU A 335 -27.42 6.85 64.85
C GLU A 335 -27.49 5.34 65.10
#